data_AF-A0A2V7YVV8-F1
#
_entry.id   AF-A0A2V7YVV8-F1
#
_cell.length_a   1.000
_cell.length_b   1.000
_cell.length_c   1.000
_cell.angle_alpha   90.00
_cell.angle_beta   90.00
_cell.angle_gamma   90.00
#
_symmetry.space_group_name_H-M   'P 1'
#
loop_
_entity.id
_entity.type
_entity.pdbx_description
1 polymer ?
#
loop_
_entity_poly.entity_id
_entity_poly.type
_entity_poly.pdbx_seq_one_letter_code
_entity_poly.pdbx_strand_id
1 'polypeptide(L)'
;DDEVTRIWRRLMLAEACRVKEAVYFEDETAFLMSPGGSTSGGPSRPGSRSVALTRARLREILDEHGFYHSLAAALEEVLAQGHVAASDVEDVLLVGGSTLLPGFFPWFEERFERRRVRAWQPFEAVAYGAACFASDRMGALDFIVHDYAFVTHDPKTGEAQHTIIVPRGTRFPTSPELWRRQLVPTCALGEPESLFKLLICEVSRADGDERRFVWDAAGDLHKVGGTSGDSQVVVPLNAASPTLGYLDPPHSPRDHRPRLEIAFGVSAERWLIATVRDLLTHRELMRERPVVRLV
;
A
#
# COMPACT_ATOMS: atom_id res chain seq x y z
N ASP A 1 -17.67 22.05 -28.62
CA ASP A 1 -18.32 20.87 -28.02
C ASP A 1 -17.66 20.35 -26.76
N ASP A 2 -16.35 20.16 -26.70
CA ASP A 2 -15.68 19.59 -25.52
C ASP A 2 -15.76 20.45 -24.25
N GLU A 3 -15.66 21.78 -24.37
CA GLU A 3 -15.68 22.69 -23.23
C GLU A 3 -17.07 22.75 -22.57
N VAL A 4 -18.12 22.88 -23.38
CA VAL A 4 -19.51 22.87 -22.91
C VAL A 4 -19.84 21.55 -22.23
N THR A 5 -19.43 20.42 -22.83
CA THR A 5 -19.61 19.08 -22.24
C THR A 5 -18.91 18.95 -20.89
N ARG A 6 -17.69 19.48 -20.77
CA ARG A 6 -16.92 19.47 -19.50
C ARG A 6 -17.58 20.31 -18.42
N ILE A 7 -18.09 21.48 -18.77
CA ILE A 7 -18.83 22.36 -17.85
C ILE A 7 -20.09 21.64 -17.35
N TRP A 8 -20.86 21.04 -18.25
CA TRP A 8 -22.05 20.26 -17.88
C TRP A 8 -21.72 19.08 -16.97
N ARG A 9 -20.67 18.32 -17.30
CA ARG A 9 -20.20 17.21 -16.46
C ARG A 9 -19.88 17.67 -15.04
N ARG A 10 -19.09 18.73 -14.90
CA ARG A 10 -18.70 19.28 -13.59
C ARG A 10 -19.91 19.75 -12.78
N LEU A 11 -20.87 20.41 -13.41
CA LEU A 11 -22.09 20.88 -12.75
C LEU A 11 -22.98 19.71 -12.31
N MET A 12 -23.16 18.70 -13.17
CA MET A 12 -23.94 17.51 -12.83
C MET A 12 -23.27 16.68 -11.74
N LEU A 13 -21.93 16.58 -11.74
CA LEU A 13 -21.18 15.92 -10.66
C LEU A 13 -21.30 16.65 -9.33
N ALA A 14 -21.18 17.98 -9.34
CA ALA A 14 -21.36 18.80 -8.14
C ALA A 14 -22.77 18.63 -7.57
N GLU A 15 -23.79 18.65 -8.43
CA GLU A 15 -25.17 18.43 -8.02
C GLU A 15 -25.41 16.99 -7.53
N ALA A 16 -24.84 15.99 -8.20
CA ALA A 16 -24.88 14.60 -7.74
C ALA A 16 -24.23 14.43 -6.36
N CYS A 17 -23.10 15.10 -6.12
CA CYS A 17 -22.41 15.08 -4.84
C CYS A 17 -23.27 15.70 -3.73
N ARG A 18 -23.86 16.87 -4.00
CA ARG A 18 -24.78 17.55 -3.08
C ARG A 18 -25.98 16.67 -2.76
N VAL A 19 -26.61 16.08 -3.77
CA VAL A 19 -27.78 15.20 -3.61
C VAL A 19 -27.42 13.95 -2.82
N LYS A 20 -26.30 13.29 -3.14
CA LYS A 20 -25.75 12.12 -2.43
C LYS A 20 -25.53 12.42 -0.94
N GLU A 21 -25.02 13.60 -0.61
CA GLU A 21 -24.81 14.04 0.78
C GLU A 21 -26.12 14.45 1.46
N ALA A 22 -27.05 15.10 0.75
CA ALA A 22 -28.32 15.53 1.31
C ALA A 22 -29.22 14.35 1.69
N VAL A 23 -29.32 13.30 0.85
CA VAL A 23 -30.15 12.11 1.15
C VAL A 23 -29.63 11.25 2.32
N TYR A 24 -28.45 11.57 2.84
CA TYR A 24 -28.00 11.00 4.10
C TYR A 24 -28.78 11.60 5.28
N PHE A 25 -28.99 12.93 5.28
CA PHE A 25 -29.69 13.64 6.34
C PHE A 25 -31.22 13.69 6.13
N GLU A 26 -31.64 13.75 4.88
CA GLU A 26 -33.03 13.87 4.46
C GLU A 26 -33.47 12.60 3.73
N ASP A 27 -34.76 12.27 3.70
CA ASP A 27 -35.24 11.08 3.00
C ASP A 27 -35.31 11.29 1.47
N GLU A 28 -35.39 12.55 1.04
CA GLU A 28 -35.50 12.96 -0.36
C GLU A 28 -34.89 14.35 -0.58
N THR A 29 -34.28 14.57 -1.75
CA THR A 29 -33.85 15.89 -2.22
C THR A 29 -34.08 16.01 -3.72
N ALA A 30 -34.34 17.21 -4.21
CA ALA A 30 -34.38 17.46 -5.65
C ALA A 30 -32.96 17.42 -6.24
N PHE A 31 -32.79 16.76 -7.39
CA PHE A 31 -31.64 16.87 -8.28
C PHE A 31 -31.95 17.90 -9.38
N LEU A 32 -31.18 18.97 -9.44
CA LEU A 32 -31.40 20.11 -10.33
C LEU A 32 -30.58 19.96 -11.62
N MET A 33 -31.27 19.80 -12.77
CA MET A 33 -30.61 19.65 -14.06
C MET A 33 -30.24 20.97 -14.75
N SER A 34 -30.20 22.11 -14.03
CA SER A 34 -29.95 23.42 -14.64
C SER A 34 -28.88 24.22 -13.89
N PRO A 35 -27.88 24.80 -14.59
CA PRO A 35 -26.91 25.70 -13.99
C PRO A 35 -27.62 26.97 -13.50
N GLY A 36 -27.44 27.33 -12.23
CA GLY A 36 -27.89 28.62 -11.72
C GLY A 36 -27.08 29.76 -12.36
N GLY A 37 -27.57 30.32 -13.46
CA GLY A 37 -26.86 31.37 -14.21
C GLY A 37 -27.72 32.25 -15.11
N SER A 38 -29.04 32.28 -14.92
CA SER A 38 -29.94 33.23 -15.59
C SER A 38 -30.64 34.12 -14.56
N THR A 39 -29.91 35.06 -13.97
CA THR A 39 -30.51 36.19 -13.27
C THR A 39 -31.02 37.20 -14.31
N SER A 40 -32.24 36.99 -14.81
CA SER A 40 -33.04 38.08 -15.37
C SER A 40 -34.49 37.91 -14.93
N GLY A 41 -34.96 38.89 -14.16
CA GLY A 41 -36.29 38.91 -13.57
C GLY A 41 -37.38 38.89 -14.63
N GLY A 42 -38.30 37.94 -14.50
CA GLY A 42 -39.52 37.81 -15.30
C GLY A 42 -40.33 36.60 -14.81
N PRO A 43 -41.68 36.65 -14.86
CA PRO A 43 -42.52 35.67 -14.17
C PRO A 43 -42.45 34.31 -14.86
N SER A 44 -42.20 33.27 -14.05
CA SER A 44 -42.41 31.83 -14.33
C SER A 44 -42.01 31.34 -15.72
N ARG A 45 -40.80 30.77 -15.83
CA ARG A 45 -40.33 30.05 -17.03
C ARG A 45 -40.51 28.54 -16.85
N PRO A 46 -41.16 27.83 -17.79
CA PRO A 46 -41.23 26.37 -17.77
C PRO A 46 -39.88 25.79 -18.20
N GLY A 47 -39.22 24.97 -17.36
CA GLY A 47 -38.06 24.21 -17.81
C GLY A 47 -36.99 23.81 -16.78
N SER A 48 -37.08 24.21 -15.50
CA SER A 48 -36.21 23.63 -14.47
C SER A 48 -36.62 22.17 -14.24
N ARG A 49 -36.06 21.25 -15.03
CA ARG A 49 -36.24 19.82 -14.80
C ARG A 49 -35.51 19.49 -13.49
N SER A 50 -36.28 19.12 -12.49
CA SER A 50 -35.78 18.51 -11.27
C SER A 50 -36.35 17.11 -11.15
N VAL A 51 -35.54 16.19 -10.64
CA VAL A 51 -36.00 14.84 -10.28
C VAL A 51 -35.78 14.70 -8.79
N ALA A 52 -36.83 14.35 -8.07
CA ALA A 52 -36.69 14.07 -6.66
C ALA A 52 -36.00 12.71 -6.50
N LEU A 53 -34.91 12.70 -5.72
CA LEU A 53 -34.12 11.50 -5.45
C LEU A 53 -34.26 11.15 -3.98
N THR A 54 -34.80 9.96 -3.73
CA THR A 54 -34.91 9.41 -2.38
C THR A 54 -33.66 8.63 -2.00
N ARG A 55 -33.45 8.43 -0.70
CA ARG A 55 -32.41 7.54 -0.17
C ARG A 55 -32.52 6.12 -0.76
N ALA A 56 -33.75 5.61 -0.88
CA ALA A 56 -34.03 4.29 -1.47
C ALA A 56 -33.63 4.25 -2.95
N ARG A 57 -33.96 5.30 -3.72
CA ARG A 57 -33.60 5.36 -5.14
C ARG A 57 -32.09 5.46 -5.33
N LEU A 58 -31.37 6.19 -4.48
CA LEU A 58 -29.90 6.22 -4.54
C LEU A 58 -29.32 4.82 -4.28
N ARG A 59 -29.85 4.08 -3.30
CA ARG A 59 -29.44 2.69 -3.03
C ARG A 59 -29.65 1.79 -4.24
N GLU A 60 -30.80 1.87 -4.90
CA GLU A 60 -31.08 1.10 -6.12
C GLU A 60 -30.06 1.42 -7.22
N ILE A 61 -29.77 2.70 -7.45
CA ILE A 61 -28.77 3.12 -8.45
C ILE A 61 -27.39 2.54 -8.11
N LEU A 62 -26.97 2.57 -6.84
CA LEU A 62 -25.71 1.97 -6.42
C LEU A 62 -25.66 0.47 -6.70
N ASP A 63 -26.76 -0.24 -6.46
CA ASP A 63 -26.86 -1.68 -6.71
C ASP A 63 -26.89 -2.01 -8.21
N GLU A 64 -27.71 -1.30 -9.00
CA GLU A 64 -27.79 -1.40 -10.46
C GLU A 64 -26.42 -1.20 -11.13
N HIS A 65 -25.58 -0.33 -10.57
CA HIS A 65 -24.23 -0.06 -11.05
C HIS A 65 -23.13 -0.88 -10.35
N GLY A 66 -23.50 -1.92 -9.60
CA GLY A 66 -22.56 -2.94 -9.09
C GLY A 66 -21.69 -2.48 -7.92
N PHE A 67 -22.08 -1.43 -7.20
CA PHE A 67 -21.33 -0.92 -6.05
C PHE A 67 -21.17 -1.98 -4.96
N TYR A 68 -22.26 -2.62 -4.52
CA TYR A 68 -22.21 -3.63 -3.46
C TYR A 68 -21.54 -4.94 -3.90
N HIS A 69 -21.63 -5.28 -5.18
CA HIS A 69 -20.89 -6.40 -5.75
C HIS A 69 -19.38 -6.15 -5.69
N SER A 70 -18.95 -4.95 -6.08
CA SER A 70 -17.54 -4.53 -6.01
C SER A 70 -17.03 -4.48 -4.57
N LEU A 71 -17.87 -4.01 -3.64
CA LEU A 71 -17.57 -4.00 -2.20
C LEU A 71 -17.38 -5.42 -1.66
N ALA A 72 -18.22 -6.38 -2.07
CA ALA A 72 -18.09 -7.78 -1.68
C ALA A 72 -16.77 -8.37 -2.20
N ALA A 73 -16.45 -8.18 -3.48
CA ALA A 73 -15.23 -8.70 -4.08
C ALA A 73 -13.97 -8.16 -3.38
N ALA A 74 -13.93 -6.86 -3.10
CA ALA A 74 -12.80 -6.23 -2.40
C ALA A 74 -12.62 -6.79 -0.97
N LEU A 75 -13.71 -7.04 -0.25
CA LEU A 75 -13.64 -7.61 1.09
C LEU A 75 -13.08 -9.04 1.07
N GLU A 76 -13.57 -9.89 0.18
CA GLU A 76 -13.09 -11.28 0.06
C GLU A 76 -11.61 -11.33 -0.31
N GLU A 77 -11.16 -10.44 -1.19
CA GLU A 77 -9.74 -10.33 -1.54
C GLU A 77 -8.88 -9.99 -0.32
N VAL A 78 -9.27 -9.00 0.48
CA VAL A 78 -8.54 -8.60 1.70
C VAL A 78 -8.49 -9.73 2.73
N LEU A 79 -9.61 -10.43 2.94
CA LEU A 79 -9.66 -11.57 3.86
C LEU A 79 -8.76 -12.72 3.39
N ALA A 80 -8.77 -13.02 2.09
CA ALA A 80 -7.92 -14.04 1.49
C ALA A 80 -6.43 -13.71 1.62
N GLN A 81 -6.04 -12.46 1.35
CA GLN A 81 -4.67 -11.98 1.52
C GLN A 81 -4.22 -12.00 2.99
N GLY A 82 -5.12 -11.68 3.91
CA GLY A 82 -4.87 -11.75 5.35
C GLY A 82 -4.81 -13.18 5.89
N HIS A 83 -5.27 -14.18 5.15
CA HIS A 83 -5.53 -15.53 5.64
C HIS A 83 -6.44 -15.56 6.87
N VAL A 84 -7.44 -14.68 6.90
CA VAL A 84 -8.36 -14.47 8.02
C VAL A 84 -9.78 -14.80 7.58
N ALA A 85 -10.52 -15.60 8.36
CA ALA A 85 -11.94 -15.79 8.10
C ALA A 85 -12.75 -14.60 8.64
N ALA A 86 -13.88 -14.27 8.02
CA ALA A 86 -14.74 -13.18 8.48
C ALA A 86 -15.17 -13.33 9.97
N SER A 87 -15.29 -14.57 10.46
CA SER A 87 -15.59 -14.87 11.87
C SER A 87 -14.53 -14.39 12.86
N ASP A 88 -13.28 -14.34 12.40
CA ASP A 88 -12.10 -14.02 13.20
C ASP A 88 -11.89 -12.50 13.31
N VAL A 89 -12.64 -11.71 12.53
CA VAL A 89 -12.62 -10.25 12.59
C VAL A 89 -13.33 -9.79 13.87
N GLU A 90 -12.58 -9.25 14.81
CA GLU A 90 -13.11 -8.77 16.10
C GLU A 90 -13.87 -7.44 15.96
N ASP A 91 -13.33 -6.53 15.16
CA ASP A 91 -13.85 -5.17 14.97
C ASP A 91 -13.70 -4.71 13.52
N VAL A 92 -14.71 -3.98 13.03
CA VAL A 92 -14.73 -3.33 11.72
C VAL A 92 -14.85 -1.82 11.92
N LEU A 93 -13.81 -1.08 11.55
CA LEU A 93 -13.76 0.37 11.69
C LEU A 93 -14.10 1.03 10.34
N LEU A 94 -15.22 1.73 10.27
CA LEU A 94 -15.64 2.45 9.07
C LEU A 94 -15.07 3.87 9.07
N VAL A 95 -14.23 4.15 8.08
CA VAL A 95 -13.55 5.45 7.90
C VAL A 95 -13.75 5.94 6.46
N GLY A 96 -13.93 7.25 6.31
CA GLY A 96 -14.20 7.93 5.04
C GLY A 96 -15.67 8.35 4.90
N GLY A 97 -15.92 9.50 4.26
CA GLY A 97 -17.28 10.04 4.10
C GLY A 97 -18.23 9.13 3.31
N SER A 98 -17.72 8.34 2.37
CA SER A 98 -18.53 7.40 1.59
C SER A 98 -19.09 6.23 2.41
N THR A 99 -18.61 6.02 3.64
CA THR A 99 -19.20 5.03 4.57
C THR A 99 -20.63 5.40 5.01
N LEU A 100 -21.02 6.65 4.78
CA LEU A 100 -22.37 7.18 5.03
C LEU A 100 -23.34 6.93 3.85
N LEU A 101 -22.88 6.30 2.76
CA LEU A 101 -23.77 5.96 1.66
C LEU A 101 -24.91 5.04 2.13
N PRO A 102 -26.11 5.16 1.55
CA PRO A 102 -27.24 4.31 1.91
C PRO A 102 -26.87 2.83 1.84
N GLY A 103 -27.29 2.03 2.82
CA GLY A 103 -27.05 0.59 2.82
C GLY A 103 -25.59 0.16 3.10
N PHE A 104 -24.62 1.07 3.17
CA PHE A 104 -23.22 0.72 3.43
C PHE A 104 -23.03 0.15 4.85
N PHE A 105 -23.52 0.87 5.88
CA PHE A 105 -23.43 0.39 7.27
C PHE A 105 -24.20 -0.94 7.48
N PRO A 106 -25.48 -1.08 7.05
CA PRO A 106 -26.21 -2.34 7.14
C PRO A 106 -25.51 -3.51 6.45
N TRP A 107 -24.89 -3.28 5.29
CA TRP A 107 -24.18 -4.33 4.55
C TRP A 107 -23.03 -4.96 5.37
N PHE A 108 -22.34 -4.15 6.19
CA PHE A 108 -21.31 -4.63 7.12
C PHE A 108 -21.92 -5.24 8.39
N GLU A 109 -23.02 -4.69 8.92
CA GLU A 109 -23.72 -5.28 10.07
C GLU A 109 -24.22 -6.71 9.80
N GLU A 110 -24.75 -6.95 8.60
CA GLU A 110 -25.22 -8.26 8.15
C GLU A 110 -24.09 -9.30 8.11
N ARG A 111 -22.86 -8.87 7.86
CA ARG A 111 -21.69 -9.74 7.71
C ARG A 111 -20.91 -9.95 9.00
N PHE A 112 -20.75 -8.90 9.81
CA PHE A 112 -19.85 -8.89 10.97
C PHE A 112 -20.56 -8.74 12.32
N GLU A 113 -21.89 -8.67 12.33
CA GLU A 113 -22.73 -8.32 13.48
C GLU A 113 -22.61 -6.85 13.90
N ARG A 114 -23.74 -6.26 14.29
CA ARG A 114 -23.83 -4.85 14.75
C ARG A 114 -22.75 -4.43 15.73
N ARG A 115 -22.41 -5.31 16.69
CA ARG A 115 -21.53 -5.00 17.82
C ARG A 115 -20.06 -4.82 17.41
N ARG A 116 -19.66 -5.37 16.26
CA ARG A 116 -18.28 -5.29 15.76
C ARG A 116 -18.08 -4.09 14.83
N VAL A 117 -19.16 -3.52 14.28
CA VAL A 117 -19.08 -2.40 13.34
C VAL A 117 -19.08 -1.05 14.06
N ARG A 118 -18.02 -0.27 13.86
CA ARG A 118 -17.78 1.03 14.51
C ARG A 118 -17.62 2.15 13.48
N ALA A 119 -18.40 3.23 13.63
CA ALA A 119 -18.35 4.40 12.77
C ALA A 119 -18.35 5.69 13.59
N TRP A 120 -17.34 5.86 14.45
CA TRP A 120 -17.30 6.99 15.39
C TRP A 120 -16.86 8.30 14.75
N GLN A 121 -15.77 8.28 13.98
CA GLN A 121 -15.14 9.46 13.40
C GLN A 121 -14.81 9.25 11.91
N PRO A 122 -15.82 9.02 11.05
CA PRO A 122 -15.59 8.68 9.65
C PRO A 122 -14.79 9.74 8.89
N PHE A 123 -14.87 11.03 9.27
CA PHE A 123 -14.13 12.12 8.62
C PHE A 123 -12.77 12.42 9.27
N GLU A 124 -12.60 12.11 10.56
CA GLU A 124 -11.49 12.63 11.36
C GLU A 124 -10.51 11.55 11.81
N ALA A 125 -10.90 10.27 11.80
CA ALA A 125 -10.10 9.17 12.35
C ALA A 125 -8.68 9.10 11.78
N VAL A 126 -8.51 9.36 10.47
CA VAL A 126 -7.19 9.35 9.83
C VAL A 126 -6.31 10.49 10.35
N ALA A 127 -6.83 11.72 10.36
CA ALA A 127 -6.09 12.89 10.83
C ALA A 127 -5.78 12.78 12.34
N TYR A 128 -6.73 12.26 13.11
CA TYR A 128 -6.56 12.00 14.54
C TYR A 128 -5.47 10.97 14.80
N GLY A 129 -5.50 9.83 14.09
CA GLY A 129 -4.48 8.79 14.17
C GLY A 129 -3.08 9.31 13.81
N ALA A 130 -2.98 10.15 12.77
CA ALA A 130 -1.73 10.79 12.38
C ALA A 130 -1.19 11.73 13.48
N ALA A 131 -2.04 12.51 14.12
CA ALA A 131 -1.64 13.37 15.24
C ALA A 131 -1.22 12.56 16.49
N CYS A 132 -1.90 11.46 16.78
CA CYS A 132 -1.50 10.53 17.85
C CYS A 132 -0.14 9.88 17.56
N PHE A 133 0.07 9.43 16.33
CA PHE A 133 1.35 8.87 15.90
C PHE A 133 2.48 9.91 15.99
N ALA A 134 2.26 11.14 15.49
CA ALA A 134 3.24 12.22 15.53
C ALA A 134 3.57 12.72 16.95
N SER A 135 2.71 12.43 17.94
CA SER A 135 2.92 12.77 19.35
C SER A 135 3.51 11.62 20.18
N ASP A 136 4.00 10.56 19.53
CA ASP A 136 4.49 9.32 20.15
C ASP A 136 3.47 8.68 21.13
N ARG A 137 2.17 8.93 20.91
CA ARG A 137 1.08 8.38 21.74
C ARG A 137 0.55 7.04 21.22
N MET A 138 0.97 6.61 20.03
CA MET A 138 0.65 5.30 19.46
C MET A 138 1.94 4.60 19.05
N GLY A 139 2.01 3.29 19.32
CA GLY A 139 3.11 2.45 18.84
C GLY A 139 3.20 2.51 17.30
N ALA A 140 4.42 2.52 16.78
CA ALA A 140 4.64 2.40 15.35
C ALA A 140 4.03 1.10 14.81
N LEU A 141 3.58 1.12 13.55
CA LEU A 141 3.19 -0.09 12.82
C LEU A 141 4.26 -1.17 13.07
N ASP A 142 3.84 -2.36 13.50
CA ASP A 142 4.75 -3.43 13.89
C ASP A 142 5.09 -4.36 12.72
N PHE A 143 4.88 -3.92 11.47
CA PHE A 143 5.18 -4.68 10.26
C PHE A 143 5.92 -3.85 9.20
N ILE A 144 6.62 -4.55 8.31
CA ILE A 144 7.43 -3.99 7.23
C ILE A 144 6.58 -3.75 5.97
N VAL A 145 6.71 -2.58 5.33
CA VAL A 145 5.84 -2.19 4.20
C VAL A 145 6.32 -2.72 2.84
N HIS A 146 7.63 -2.79 2.63
CA HIS A 146 8.24 -3.19 1.36
C HIS A 146 8.97 -4.53 1.45
N ASP A 147 9.17 -5.19 0.31
CA ASP A 147 10.11 -6.30 0.26
C ASP A 147 11.54 -5.73 0.33
N TYR A 148 12.39 -6.33 1.14
CA TYR A 148 13.82 -5.99 1.17
C TYR A 148 14.64 -7.19 0.69
N ALA A 149 15.60 -6.91 -0.17
CA ALA A 149 16.40 -7.90 -0.87
C ALA A 149 17.87 -7.53 -0.86
N PHE A 150 18.74 -8.49 -1.14
CA PHE A 150 20.08 -8.20 -1.62
C PHE A 150 20.27 -8.57 -3.08
N VAL A 151 21.28 -7.96 -3.70
CA VAL A 151 21.66 -8.21 -5.09
C VAL A 151 22.85 -9.15 -5.19
N THR A 152 22.69 -10.22 -5.96
CA THR A 152 23.78 -11.05 -6.48
C THR A 152 23.79 -11.02 -8.01
N HIS A 153 24.85 -11.49 -8.63
CA HIS A 153 24.92 -11.62 -10.09
C HIS A 153 25.06 -13.08 -10.49
N ASP A 154 24.31 -13.49 -11.52
CA ASP A 154 24.48 -14.81 -12.11
C ASP A 154 25.89 -14.93 -12.70
N PRO A 155 26.70 -15.95 -12.35
CA PRO A 155 28.07 -16.06 -12.82
C PRO A 155 28.19 -16.37 -14.32
N LYS A 156 27.13 -16.87 -14.97
CA LYS A 156 27.11 -17.20 -16.41
C LYS A 156 26.56 -16.06 -17.24
N THR A 157 25.47 -15.42 -16.80
CA THR A 157 24.79 -14.37 -17.60
C THR A 157 25.16 -12.96 -17.16
N GLY A 158 25.68 -12.79 -15.94
CA GLY A 158 25.97 -11.48 -15.33
C GLY A 158 24.72 -10.74 -14.84
N GLU A 159 23.52 -11.29 -15.06
CA GLU A 159 22.26 -10.66 -14.72
C GLU A 159 22.08 -10.52 -13.20
N ALA A 160 21.51 -9.40 -12.78
CA ALA A 160 21.25 -9.12 -11.38
C ALA A 160 20.08 -9.99 -10.87
N GLN A 161 20.30 -10.67 -9.75
CA GLN A 161 19.33 -11.49 -9.05
C GLN A 161 19.03 -10.85 -7.69
N HIS A 162 17.74 -10.63 -7.42
CA HIS A 162 17.27 -10.04 -6.16
C HIS A 162 16.74 -11.14 -5.25
N THR A 163 17.44 -11.43 -4.16
CA THR A 163 16.99 -12.41 -3.16
C THR A 163 16.28 -11.68 -2.03
N ILE A 164 14.97 -11.89 -1.89
CA ILE A 164 14.18 -11.32 -0.78
C ILE A 164 14.66 -11.92 0.55
N ILE A 165 15.00 -11.05 1.50
CA ILE A 165 15.44 -11.39 2.85
C ILE A 165 14.45 -10.98 3.94
N VAL A 166 13.65 -9.93 3.69
CA VAL A 166 12.54 -9.51 4.56
C VAL A 166 11.33 -9.25 3.66
N PRO A 167 10.34 -10.15 3.63
CA PRO A 167 9.11 -9.93 2.88
C PRO A 167 8.25 -8.80 3.46
N ARG A 168 7.50 -8.11 2.60
CA ARG A 168 6.44 -7.18 3.01
C ARG A 168 5.44 -7.88 3.95
N GLY A 169 4.93 -7.17 4.94
CA GLY A 169 4.05 -7.69 5.99
C GLY A 169 4.77 -8.42 7.13
N THR A 170 6.10 -8.59 7.07
CA THR A 170 6.86 -9.20 8.18
C THR A 170 6.72 -8.35 9.45
N ARG A 171 6.27 -8.96 10.55
CA ARG A 171 6.24 -8.29 11.86
C ARG A 171 7.64 -8.09 12.43
N PHE A 172 7.90 -7.00 13.15
CA PHE A 172 9.18 -6.75 13.81
C PHE A 172 9.00 -6.37 15.30
N PRO A 173 9.97 -6.66 16.18
CA PRO A 173 11.27 -7.29 15.89
C PRO A 173 11.15 -8.75 15.46
N THR A 174 12.12 -9.23 14.67
CA THR A 174 12.23 -10.64 14.28
C THR A 174 13.39 -11.33 14.99
N SER A 175 13.50 -12.65 14.83
CA SER A 175 14.75 -13.34 15.12
C SER A 175 15.89 -12.71 14.31
N PRO A 176 17.08 -12.49 14.89
CA PRO A 176 18.28 -12.10 14.14
C PRO A 176 18.65 -13.04 12.99
N GLU A 177 18.07 -14.24 12.96
CA GLU A 177 18.23 -15.24 11.91
C GLU A 177 16.95 -15.48 11.09
N LEU A 178 16.09 -14.47 10.91
CA LEU A 178 14.90 -14.54 10.04
C LEU A 178 15.23 -15.15 8.67
N TRP A 179 16.36 -14.72 8.09
CA TRP A 179 16.92 -15.31 6.88
C TRP A 179 18.36 -15.73 7.15
N ARG A 180 18.74 -16.93 6.71
CA ARG A 180 20.13 -17.44 6.84
C ARG A 180 20.54 -18.31 5.67
N ARG A 181 21.69 -17.99 5.06
CA ARG A 181 22.34 -18.80 4.02
C ARG A 181 23.86 -18.66 4.05
N GLN A 182 24.50 -19.60 3.37
CA GLN A 182 25.92 -19.51 3.06
C GLN A 182 26.11 -18.98 1.64
N LEU A 183 27.03 -18.03 1.46
CA LEU A 183 27.36 -17.40 0.19
C LEU A 183 28.83 -17.61 -0.18
N VAL A 184 29.09 -17.59 -1.49
CA VAL A 184 30.43 -17.53 -2.08
C VAL A 184 30.71 -16.08 -2.45
N PRO A 185 31.76 -15.44 -1.93
CA PRO A 185 32.14 -14.10 -2.34
C PRO A 185 32.44 -14.03 -3.85
N THR A 186 31.94 -12.99 -4.51
CA THR A 186 32.23 -12.76 -5.93
C THR A 186 33.52 -11.96 -6.09
N CYS A 187 34.46 -12.49 -6.89
CA CYS A 187 35.68 -11.80 -7.29
C CYS A 187 35.48 -11.12 -8.67
N ALA A 188 34.82 -9.96 -8.70
CA ALA A 188 34.37 -9.33 -9.95
C ALA A 188 35.50 -9.00 -10.96
N LEU A 189 36.71 -8.71 -10.46
CA LEU A 189 37.88 -8.43 -11.30
C LEU A 189 38.70 -9.69 -11.65
N GLY A 190 38.27 -10.87 -11.23
CA GLY A 190 39.02 -12.11 -11.41
C GLY A 190 40.27 -12.21 -10.52
N GLU A 191 40.45 -11.30 -9.58
CA GLU A 191 41.56 -11.25 -8.62
C GLU A 191 41.08 -11.58 -7.20
N PRO A 192 41.96 -12.00 -6.27
CA PRO A 192 41.56 -12.25 -4.89
C PRO A 192 40.93 -11.03 -4.23
N GLU A 193 39.73 -11.19 -3.66
CA GLU A 193 38.95 -10.09 -3.08
C GLU A 193 38.99 -10.12 -1.55
N SER A 194 39.27 -8.97 -0.95
CA SER A 194 39.33 -8.80 0.50
C SER A 194 38.06 -8.16 1.07
N LEU A 195 37.20 -7.58 0.23
CA LEU A 195 35.97 -6.93 0.66
C LEU A 195 34.78 -7.85 0.40
N PHE A 196 34.02 -8.13 1.45
CA PHE A 196 32.69 -8.68 1.27
C PHE A 196 31.67 -7.54 1.17
N LYS A 197 31.05 -7.41 -0.01
CA LYS A 197 30.04 -6.40 -0.30
C LYS A 197 28.71 -7.05 -0.60
N LEU A 198 27.63 -6.49 -0.07
CA LEU A 198 26.27 -6.89 -0.35
C LEU A 198 25.39 -5.65 -0.46
N LEU A 199 24.86 -5.40 -1.66
CA LEU A 199 23.94 -4.29 -1.89
C LEU A 199 22.56 -4.69 -1.41
N ILE A 200 22.03 -3.97 -0.43
CA ILE A 200 20.67 -4.10 0.07
C ILE A 200 19.78 -3.13 -0.69
N CYS A 201 18.63 -3.63 -1.15
CA CYS A 201 17.65 -2.87 -1.89
C CYS A 201 16.27 -3.00 -1.24
N GLU A 202 15.51 -1.92 -1.33
CA GLU A 202 14.06 -1.96 -1.25
C GLU A 202 13.51 -2.36 -2.62
N VAL A 203 12.58 -3.30 -2.61
CA VAL A 203 11.90 -3.79 -3.80
C VAL A 203 10.43 -3.42 -3.68
N SER A 204 10.03 -2.43 -4.47
CA SER A 204 8.62 -2.12 -4.68
C SER A 204 8.17 -2.83 -5.94
N ARG A 205 7.37 -3.88 -5.76
CA ARG A 205 6.54 -4.37 -6.87
C ARG A 205 5.37 -3.41 -6.97
N ALA A 206 5.16 -2.82 -8.14
CA ALA A 206 3.81 -2.43 -8.48
C ALA A 206 3.01 -3.73 -8.36
N ASP A 207 2.08 -3.81 -7.41
CA ASP A 207 1.11 -4.91 -7.44
C ASP A 207 0.52 -4.87 -8.85
N GLY A 208 0.86 -5.88 -9.64
CA GLY A 208 0.29 -6.05 -10.96
C GLY A 208 -1.20 -6.08 -10.74
N ASP A 209 -1.87 -5.01 -11.20
CA ASP A 209 -3.30 -4.75 -11.09
C ASP A 209 -3.82 -3.88 -9.93
N GLU A 210 -2.98 -3.11 -9.21
CA GLU A 210 -3.53 -1.96 -8.48
C GLU A 210 -4.04 -0.92 -9.49
N ARG A 211 -5.33 -1.01 -9.81
CA ARG A 211 -6.10 0.06 -10.44
C ARG A 211 -6.15 1.20 -9.42
N ARG A 212 -5.13 2.06 -9.40
CA ARG A 212 -5.20 3.26 -8.58
C ARG A 212 -6.16 4.22 -9.24
N PHE A 213 -7.12 4.63 -8.45
CA PHE A 213 -8.14 5.57 -8.85
C PHE A 213 -7.78 6.90 -8.20
N VAL A 214 -7.33 7.85 -9.01
CA VAL A 214 -7.01 9.21 -8.55
C VAL A 214 -8.14 10.11 -8.98
N TRP A 215 -8.73 10.81 -8.02
CA TRP A 215 -9.65 11.90 -8.33
C TRP A 215 -8.81 13.14 -8.64
N ASP A 216 -9.05 13.76 -9.79
CA ASP A 216 -8.44 15.06 -10.08
C ASP A 216 -9.20 16.20 -9.38
N ALA A 217 -8.67 17.42 -9.50
CA ALA A 217 -9.29 18.62 -8.95
C ALA A 217 -10.67 18.96 -9.58
N ALA A 218 -11.04 18.31 -10.69
CA ALA A 218 -12.35 18.45 -11.31
C ALA A 218 -13.37 17.41 -10.78
N GLY A 219 -12.93 16.48 -9.93
CA GLY A 219 -13.75 15.39 -9.44
C GLY A 219 -13.94 14.29 -10.48
N ASP A 220 -13.00 14.15 -11.42
CA ASP A 220 -12.99 13.06 -12.38
C ASP A 220 -12.14 11.91 -11.86
N LEU A 221 -12.68 10.69 -11.95
CA LEU A 221 -11.96 9.49 -11.59
C LEU A 221 -11.01 9.09 -12.71
N HIS A 222 -9.71 9.24 -12.46
CA HIS A 222 -8.67 8.77 -13.36
C HIS A 222 -8.17 7.42 -12.91
N LYS A 223 -8.20 6.45 -13.80
CA LYS A 223 -7.41 5.23 -13.63
C LYS A 223 -5.95 5.61 -13.86
N VAL A 224 -5.17 5.59 -12.80
CA VAL A 224 -3.72 5.76 -12.82
C VAL A 224 -3.11 4.39 -12.54
N GLY A 225 -2.28 3.90 -13.46
CA GLY A 225 -1.75 2.53 -13.40
C GLY A 225 -2.63 1.50 -14.12
N GLY A 226 -2.07 0.30 -14.33
CA GLY A 226 -2.69 -0.75 -15.15
C GLY A 226 -2.25 -0.77 -16.62
N THR A 227 -1.17 -0.09 -16.99
CA THR A 227 -0.38 -0.48 -18.16
C THR A 227 0.46 -1.69 -17.77
N SER A 228 0.21 -2.82 -18.45
CA SER A 228 0.99 -4.04 -18.34
C SER A 228 2.48 -3.72 -18.54
N GLY A 229 3.17 -3.56 -17.43
CA GLY A 229 4.60 -3.35 -17.34
C GLY A 229 4.95 -3.77 -15.93
N ASP A 230 5.64 -4.90 -15.82
CA ASP A 230 6.20 -5.41 -14.58
C ASP A 230 7.33 -4.46 -14.14
N SER A 231 7.01 -3.21 -13.80
CA SER A 231 8.00 -2.23 -13.38
C SER A 231 8.25 -2.42 -11.90
N GLN A 232 8.95 -3.51 -11.58
CA GLN A 232 9.63 -3.67 -10.31
C GLN A 232 10.58 -2.47 -10.12
N VAL A 233 10.29 -1.63 -9.15
CA VAL A 233 11.16 -0.51 -8.75
C VAL A 233 12.10 -1.02 -7.68
N VAL A 234 13.41 -0.97 -7.95
CA VAL A 234 14.45 -1.40 -7.02
C VAL A 234 15.25 -0.17 -6.59
N VAL A 235 15.25 0.12 -5.29
CA VAL A 235 15.96 1.25 -4.71
C VAL A 235 17.10 0.75 -3.83
N PRO A 236 18.38 1.00 -4.18
CA PRO A 236 19.51 0.59 -3.37
C PRO A 236 19.62 1.47 -2.11
N LEU A 237 19.74 0.85 -0.94
CA LEU A 237 19.68 1.53 0.36
C LEU A 237 21.07 1.78 0.98
N ASN A 238 22.04 0.90 0.71
CA ASN A 238 23.41 1.01 1.22
C ASN A 238 24.45 1.21 0.11
N ALA A 239 24.07 1.78 -1.05
CA ALA A 239 25.00 1.98 -2.17
C ALA A 239 26.26 2.77 -1.80
N ALA A 240 26.15 3.72 -0.86
CA ALA A 240 27.29 4.50 -0.37
C ALA A 240 28.29 3.68 0.47
N SER A 241 27.83 2.59 1.12
CA SER A 241 28.66 1.72 1.95
C SER A 241 28.12 0.28 1.95
N PRO A 242 28.36 -0.49 0.86
CA PRO A 242 27.83 -1.85 0.71
C PRO A 242 28.70 -2.90 1.40
N THR A 243 29.78 -2.53 2.09
CA THR A 243 30.72 -3.46 2.71
C THR A 243 30.15 -4.04 4.01
N LEU A 244 30.06 -5.36 4.08
CA LEU A 244 29.63 -6.11 5.28
C LEU A 244 30.79 -6.88 5.95
N GLY A 245 32.02 -6.76 5.45
CA GLY A 245 33.16 -7.37 6.11
C GLY A 245 34.45 -7.31 5.31
N TYR A 246 35.55 -7.60 6.00
CA TYR A 246 36.89 -7.72 5.43
C TYR A 246 37.38 -9.16 5.61
N LEU A 247 37.86 -9.74 4.52
CA LEU A 247 38.31 -11.11 4.39
C LEU A 247 39.83 -11.16 4.46
N ASP A 248 40.34 -11.87 5.45
CA ASP A 248 41.78 -12.11 5.62
C ASP A 248 42.00 -13.60 5.95
N PRO A 249 42.60 -14.40 5.05
CA PRO A 249 43.17 -13.99 3.76
C PRO A 249 42.09 -13.62 2.71
N PRO A 250 42.43 -12.90 1.63
CA PRO A 250 41.49 -12.60 0.53
C PRO A 250 40.88 -13.87 -0.08
N HIS A 251 39.62 -13.79 -0.54
CA HIS A 251 38.94 -14.92 -1.19
C HIS A 251 39.47 -15.13 -2.61
N SER A 252 39.81 -16.37 -2.96
CA SER A 252 40.32 -16.70 -4.28
C SER A 252 39.18 -16.81 -5.30
N PRO A 253 39.32 -16.24 -6.51
CA PRO A 253 38.34 -16.40 -7.59
C PRO A 253 38.15 -17.86 -8.05
N ARG A 254 39.09 -18.76 -7.70
CA ARG A 254 39.05 -20.19 -8.03
C ARG A 254 38.35 -21.04 -6.97
N ASP A 255 38.02 -20.47 -5.81
CA ASP A 255 37.34 -21.20 -4.74
C ASP A 255 35.83 -20.97 -4.83
N HIS A 256 35.08 -22.02 -5.15
CA HIS A 256 33.63 -21.97 -5.28
C HIS A 256 32.90 -22.49 -4.04
N ARG A 257 33.64 -22.79 -2.96
CA ARG A 257 33.03 -23.25 -1.71
C ARG A 257 32.44 -22.05 -0.96
N PRO A 258 31.30 -22.22 -0.28
CA PRO A 258 30.76 -21.16 0.57
C PRO A 258 31.78 -20.74 1.62
N ARG A 259 32.02 -19.42 1.71
CA ARG A 259 32.96 -18.84 2.67
C ARG A 259 32.23 -18.06 3.75
N LEU A 260 31.09 -17.47 3.45
CA LEU A 260 30.39 -16.61 4.38
C LEU A 260 29.07 -17.22 4.77
N GLU A 261 28.81 -17.31 6.07
CA GLU A 261 27.47 -17.54 6.58
C GLU A 261 26.88 -16.20 7.01
N ILE A 262 25.69 -15.90 6.50
CA ILE A 262 25.03 -14.61 6.71
C ILE A 262 23.64 -14.86 7.25
N ALA A 263 23.30 -14.12 8.29
CA ALA A 263 21.97 -14.06 8.84
C ALA A 263 21.46 -12.61 8.84
N PHE A 264 20.19 -12.43 8.52
CA PHE A 264 19.48 -11.16 8.59
C PHE A 264 18.29 -11.28 9.53
N GLY A 265 18.03 -10.19 10.26
CA GLY A 265 16.82 -9.99 11.06
C GLY A 265 16.44 -8.52 11.11
N VAL A 266 15.39 -8.19 11.86
CA VAL A 266 14.89 -6.83 12.01
C VAL A 266 14.80 -6.47 13.49
N SER A 267 15.45 -5.37 13.90
CA SER A 267 15.42 -4.90 15.29
C SER A 267 14.09 -4.22 15.65
N ALA A 268 13.89 -3.94 16.95
CA ALA A 268 12.69 -3.23 17.43
C ALA A 268 12.57 -1.81 16.87
N GLU A 269 13.71 -1.20 16.51
CA GLU A 269 13.80 0.14 15.93
C GLU A 269 13.78 0.13 14.38
N ARG A 270 13.39 -0.99 13.76
CA ARG A 270 13.32 -1.19 12.30
C ARG A 270 14.66 -1.11 11.59
N TRP A 271 15.74 -1.57 12.21
CA TRP A 271 16.99 -1.78 11.50
C TRP A 271 17.05 -3.19 10.92
N LEU A 272 17.42 -3.32 9.64
CA LEU A 272 17.95 -4.57 9.12
C LEU A 272 19.28 -4.80 9.82
N ILE A 273 19.35 -5.84 10.63
CA ILE A 273 20.57 -6.27 11.31
C ILE A 273 21.18 -7.45 10.57
N ALA A 274 22.50 -7.48 10.49
CA ALA A 274 23.25 -8.56 9.87
C ALA A 274 24.25 -9.17 10.85
N THR A 275 24.32 -10.50 10.80
CA THR A 275 25.40 -11.29 11.39
C THR A 275 26.13 -11.99 10.25
N VAL A 276 27.45 -11.82 10.19
CA VAL A 276 28.29 -12.34 9.11
C VAL A 276 29.45 -13.09 9.73
N ARG A 277 29.61 -14.37 9.37
CA ARG A 277 30.69 -15.23 9.83
C ARG A 277 31.52 -15.73 8.66
N ASP A 278 32.84 -15.53 8.75
CA ASP A 278 33.80 -16.15 7.84
C ASP A 278 34.03 -17.60 8.25
N LEU A 279 33.60 -18.53 7.41
CA LEU A 279 33.71 -19.97 7.62
C LEU A 279 35.15 -20.47 7.45
N LEU A 280 36.01 -19.74 6.76
CA LEU A 280 37.43 -20.10 6.59
C LEU A 280 38.22 -19.84 7.88
N THR A 281 38.04 -18.65 8.45
CA THR A 281 38.77 -18.23 9.67
C THR A 281 38.00 -18.48 10.96
N HIS A 282 36.73 -18.89 10.83
CA HIS A 282 35.74 -19.00 11.91
C HIS A 282 35.48 -17.70 12.67
N ARG A 283 35.90 -16.54 12.14
CA ARG A 283 35.70 -15.23 12.75
C ARG A 283 34.34 -14.66 12.40
N GLU A 284 33.75 -13.94 13.35
CA GLU A 284 32.54 -13.17 13.14
C GLU A 284 32.93 -11.76 12.65
N LEU A 285 32.56 -11.43 11.42
CA LEU A 285 32.83 -10.13 10.79
C LEU A 285 31.81 -9.07 11.23
N MET A 286 30.56 -9.49 11.50
CA MET A 286 29.48 -8.67 12.04
C MET A 286 28.63 -9.51 12.99
N ARG A 287 28.14 -8.90 14.07
CA ARG A 287 27.18 -9.51 15.00
C ARG A 287 26.00 -8.58 15.23
N GLU A 288 24.85 -8.93 14.67
CA GLU A 288 23.60 -8.17 14.81
C GLU A 288 23.79 -6.67 14.56
N ARG A 289 24.67 -6.33 13.61
CA ARG A 289 25.03 -4.94 13.33
C ARG A 289 24.01 -4.31 12.39
N PRO A 290 23.58 -3.06 12.62
CA PRO A 290 22.65 -2.38 11.73
C PRO A 290 23.28 -2.14 10.36
N VAL A 291 22.53 -2.43 9.29
CA VAL A 291 22.95 -2.25 7.89
C VAL A 291 22.19 -1.10 7.25
N VAL A 292 20.86 -1.17 7.26
CA VAL A 292 19.95 -0.14 6.73
C VAL A 292 18.73 -0.02 7.61
N ARG A 293 18.13 1.16 7.64
CA ARG A 293 16.84 1.38 8.30
C ARG A 293 15.72 1.07 7.33
N LEU A 294 14.76 0.27 7.76
CA LEU A 294 13.58 -0.13 6.99
C LEU A 294 12.42 0.85 7.26
N VAL A 295 11.50 0.94 6.30
CA VAL A 295 10.31 1.80 6.38
C VAL A 295 9.10 1.01 6.83
#